data_AF-A0A6A6CC13-F1
#
_entry.id   AF-A0A6A6CC13-F1
#
_cell.length_a   1.000
_cell.length_b   1.000
_cell.length_c   1.000
_cell.angle_alpha   90.00
_cell.angle_beta   90.00
_cell.angle_gamma   90.00
#
_symmetry.space_group_name_H-M   'P 1'
#
loop_
_entity.id
_entity.type
_entity.pdbx_description
1 polymer ?
#
loop_
_entity_poly.entity_id
_entity_poly.type
_entity_poly.pdbx_seq_one_letter_code
_entity_poly.pdbx_strand_id
1 'polypeptide(L)'
;MSTTKFTKILTKARVGTVKRNGQDVAVSVATRTDKWFRPTEMIQTQGPRFIAVIEKNPDKITPGTKEAILRDIEHSSEEDPKVHFSAILMPQVAPDNEIPENGQSAYFYTEK
;
A
#
# COMPACT_ATOMS: atom_id res chain seq x y z
N MET A 1 21.12 -18.19 -0.55
CA MET A 1 20.70 -16.88 0.02
C MET A 1 19.42 -16.48 -0.69
N SER A 2 18.26 -16.72 -0.08
CA SER A 2 16.97 -16.37 -0.69
C SER A 2 16.75 -14.87 -0.52
N THR A 3 17.26 -14.07 -1.44
CA THR A 3 16.85 -12.67 -1.57
C THR A 3 15.39 -12.67 -1.98
N THR A 4 14.49 -12.50 -1.01
CA THR A 4 13.08 -12.25 -1.27
C THR A 4 13.00 -10.96 -2.08
N LYS A 5 12.98 -11.09 -3.41
CA LYS A 5 12.81 -9.95 -4.33
C LYS A 5 11.40 -9.41 -4.10
N PHE A 6 11.31 -8.39 -3.25
CA PHE A 6 10.10 -7.59 -3.12
C PHE A 6 9.72 -7.09 -4.52
N THR A 7 8.45 -7.30 -4.88
CA THR A 7 7.92 -6.93 -6.18
C THR A 7 8.07 -5.42 -6.38
N LYS A 8 8.78 -5.01 -7.43
CA LYS A 8 9.07 -3.61 -7.76
C LYS A 8 7.83 -2.98 -8.36
N ILE A 9 7.33 -1.92 -7.75
CA ILE A 9 6.20 -1.15 -8.28
C ILE A 9 6.72 -0.27 -9.41
N LEU A 10 6.15 -0.44 -10.61
CA LEU A 10 6.50 0.33 -11.80
C LEU A 10 5.58 1.53 -11.95
N THR A 11 4.28 1.33 -11.74
CA THR A 11 3.28 2.40 -11.81
C THR A 11 2.26 2.28 -10.69
N LYS A 12 1.70 3.42 -10.28
CA LYS A 12 0.63 3.54 -9.28
C LYS A 12 -0.46 4.50 -9.73
N ALA A 13 -1.57 4.49 -9.02
CA ALA A 13 -2.62 5.48 -9.12
C ALA A 13 -2.95 6.00 -7.72
N ARG A 14 -3.04 7.32 -7.58
CA ARG A 14 -3.51 7.94 -6.35
C ARG A 14 -5.01 7.72 -6.19
N VAL A 15 -5.41 7.25 -5.02
CA VAL A 15 -6.82 6.91 -4.70
C VAL A 15 -7.41 7.77 -3.59
N GLY A 16 -6.57 8.48 -2.84
CA GLY A 16 -7.04 9.41 -1.81
C GLY A 16 -5.95 9.95 -0.92
N THR A 17 -6.37 10.41 0.24
CA THR A 17 -5.52 10.96 1.31
C THR A 17 -6.16 10.60 2.65
N VAL A 18 -5.34 10.28 3.65
CA VAL A 18 -5.78 10.05 5.03
C VAL A 18 -5.04 11.00 5.97
N LYS A 19 -5.71 11.45 7.04
CA LYS A 19 -5.05 12.28 8.06
C LYS A 19 -4.45 11.42 9.16
N ARG A 20 -3.16 11.59 9.42
CA ARG A 20 -2.42 10.93 10.50
C ARG A 20 -1.59 11.93 11.27
N ASN A 21 -1.86 12.03 12.58
CA ASN A 21 -1.16 12.94 13.49
C ASN A 21 -1.10 14.39 12.98
N GLY A 22 -2.20 14.87 12.37
CA GLY A 22 -2.28 16.21 11.78
C GLY A 22 -1.61 16.36 10.41
N GLN A 23 -0.99 15.31 9.86
CA GLN A 23 -0.36 15.29 8.54
C GLN A 23 -1.23 14.53 7.53
N ASP A 24 -1.34 15.06 6.32
CA ASP A 24 -1.94 14.37 5.18
C ASP A 24 -0.98 13.32 4.61
N VAL A 25 -1.45 12.07 4.54
CA VAL A 25 -0.76 10.94 3.93
C VAL A 25 -1.49 10.56 2.66
N ALA A 26 -0.84 10.69 1.51
CA ALA A 26 -1.41 10.26 0.25
C ALA A 26 -1.58 8.73 0.25
N VAL A 27 -2.67 8.26 -0.33
CA VAL A 27 -2.93 6.83 -0.49
C VAL A 27 -2.96 6.53 -1.98
N SER A 28 -2.17 5.53 -2.38
CA SER A 28 -2.01 5.11 -3.76
C SER A 28 -2.08 3.60 -3.87
N VAL A 29 -2.40 3.12 -5.06
CA VAL A 29 -2.51 1.69 -5.38
C VAL A 29 -1.59 1.39 -6.54
N ALA A 30 -0.72 0.37 -6.38
CA ALA A 30 0.10 -0.11 -7.48
C ALA A 30 -0.79 -0.62 -8.62
N THR A 31 -0.53 -0.11 -9.82
CA THR A 31 -1.23 -0.50 -11.06
C THR A 31 -0.40 -1.45 -11.89
N ARG A 32 0.93 -1.38 -11.75
CA ARG A 32 1.84 -2.31 -12.40
C ARG A 32 3.05 -2.55 -11.53
N THR A 33 3.50 -3.79 -11.53
CA THR A 33 4.75 -4.21 -10.94
C THR A 33 5.58 -4.98 -11.97
N ASP A 34 6.80 -5.39 -11.60
CA ASP A 34 7.64 -6.25 -12.43
C ASP A 34 7.02 -7.65 -12.65
N LYS A 35 6.08 -8.08 -11.79
CA LYS A 35 5.46 -9.41 -11.86
C LYS A 35 4.03 -9.43 -12.36
N TRP A 36 3.28 -8.35 -12.16
CA TRP A 36 1.86 -8.32 -12.48
C TRP A 36 1.36 -6.93 -12.87
N PHE A 37 0.20 -6.91 -13.51
CA PHE A 37 -0.56 -5.71 -13.82
C PHE A 37 -1.93 -5.79 -13.14
N ARG A 38 -2.43 -4.66 -12.65
CA ARG A 38 -3.73 -4.54 -11.98
C ARG A 38 -4.67 -3.71 -12.85
N PRO A 39 -5.87 -4.21 -13.19
CA PRO A 39 -6.86 -3.47 -13.95
C PRO A 39 -7.32 -2.22 -13.20
N THR A 40 -7.67 -1.17 -13.94
CA THR A 40 -8.14 0.10 -13.38
C THR A 40 -9.38 -0.08 -12.51
N GLU A 41 -10.28 -1.00 -12.87
CA GLU A 41 -11.49 -1.32 -12.09
C GLU A 41 -11.15 -1.78 -10.67
N MET A 42 -10.07 -2.57 -10.51
CA MET A 42 -9.63 -3.01 -9.20
C MET A 42 -9.09 -1.87 -8.34
N ILE A 43 -8.58 -0.79 -8.93
CA ILE A 43 -8.14 0.40 -8.20
C ILE A 43 -9.33 1.04 -7.48
N GLN A 44 -10.48 1.11 -8.15
CA GLN A 44 -11.71 1.71 -7.60
C GLN A 44 -12.26 0.87 -6.45
N THR A 45 -12.10 -0.45 -6.48
CA THR A 45 -12.51 -1.32 -5.37
C THR A 45 -11.50 -1.32 -4.22
N GLN A 46 -10.20 -1.35 -4.53
CA GLN A 46 -9.13 -1.53 -3.54
C GLN A 46 -8.76 -0.24 -2.83
N GLY A 47 -8.87 0.92 -3.50
CA GLY A 47 -8.56 2.21 -2.92
C GLY A 47 -9.34 2.50 -1.64
N PRO A 48 -10.69 2.46 -1.66
CA PRO A 48 -11.51 2.68 -0.47
C PRO A 48 -11.24 1.67 0.65
N ARG A 49 -11.03 0.39 0.31
CA ARG A 49 -10.71 -0.66 1.28
C ARG A 49 -9.38 -0.38 1.99
N PHE A 50 -8.37 0.01 1.22
CA PHE A 50 -7.05 0.30 1.75
C PHE A 50 -7.03 1.56 2.60
N ILE A 51 -7.76 2.61 2.20
CA ILE A 51 -7.98 3.81 3.03
C ILE A 51 -8.55 3.42 4.39
N ALA A 52 -9.65 2.66 4.40
CA ALA A 52 -10.30 2.22 5.65
C ALA A 52 -9.36 1.37 6.52
N VAL A 53 -8.54 0.53 5.91
CA VAL A 53 -7.55 -0.30 6.63
C VAL A 53 -6.42 0.54 7.23
N ILE A 54 -5.90 1.52 6.48
CA ILE A 54 -4.92 2.46 7.04
C ILE A 54 -5.55 3.19 8.22
N GLU A 55 -6.80 3.67 8.09
CA GLU A 55 -7.56 4.38 9.13
C GLU A 55 -7.76 3.55 10.41
N LYS A 56 -7.93 2.23 10.29
CA LYS A 56 -8.03 1.31 11.43
C LYS A 56 -6.68 0.93 12.07
N ASN A 57 -5.58 1.08 11.34
CA ASN A 57 -4.23 0.68 11.78
C ASN A 57 -3.27 1.89 11.81
N PRO A 58 -3.55 2.93 12.63
CA PRO A 58 -2.72 4.15 12.69
C PRO A 58 -1.27 3.88 13.10
N ASP A 59 -1.05 2.89 13.96
CA ASP A 59 0.26 2.50 14.49
C ASP A 59 1.22 1.97 13.42
N LYS A 60 0.69 1.50 12.28
CA LYS A 60 1.48 0.96 11.17
C LYS A 60 2.08 2.05 10.29
N ILE A 61 1.59 3.29 10.38
CA ILE A 61 2.13 4.41 9.61
C ILE A 61 3.29 5.02 10.39
N THR A 62 4.51 4.81 9.89
CA THR A 62 5.71 5.40 10.49
C THR A 62 5.69 6.93 10.43
N PRO A 63 6.20 7.63 11.45
CA PRO A 63 6.36 9.08 11.41
C PRO A 63 7.13 9.53 10.17
N GLY A 64 6.72 10.64 9.55
CA GLY A 64 7.34 11.15 8.33
C GLY A 64 6.85 10.49 7.03
N THR A 65 5.96 9.50 7.11
CA THR A 65 5.30 8.95 5.91
C THR A 65 4.45 10.02 5.24
N LYS A 66 4.68 10.27 3.95
CA LYS A 66 3.88 11.17 3.11
C LYS A 66 2.98 10.42 2.12
N GLU A 67 3.31 9.17 1.79
CA GLU A 67 2.48 8.35 0.93
C GLU A 67 2.53 6.87 1.35
N ALA A 68 1.38 6.20 1.28
CA ALA A 68 1.25 4.75 1.43
C ALA A 68 0.77 4.16 0.10
N ILE A 69 1.57 3.26 -0.49
CA ILE A 69 1.31 2.64 -1.78
C ILE A 69 0.94 1.18 -1.56
N LEU A 70 -0.31 0.79 -1.81
CA LEU A 70 -0.75 -0.59 -1.77
C LEU A 70 -0.04 -1.39 -2.85
N ARG A 71 0.82 -2.31 -2.44
CA ARG A 71 1.53 -3.23 -3.32
C ARG A 71 0.64 -4.41 -3.61
N ASP A 72 0.45 -5.29 -2.64
CA ASP A 72 -0.23 -6.57 -2.84
C ASP A 72 -1.58 -6.64 -2.13
N ILE A 73 -2.53 -7.36 -2.73
CA ILE A 73 -3.88 -7.54 -2.21
C ILE A 73 -4.12 -9.02 -1.92
N GLU A 74 -4.69 -9.27 -0.74
CA GLU A 74 -5.37 -10.51 -0.37
C GLU A 74 -4.52 -11.78 -0.51
N HIS A 75 -3.84 -12.14 0.57
CA HIS A 75 -3.57 -13.54 0.87
C HIS A 75 -4.24 -13.87 2.21
N SER A 76 -5.34 -14.61 2.17
CA SER A 76 -5.80 -15.38 3.31
C SER A 76 -4.97 -16.67 3.37
N SER A 77 -4.44 -17.01 4.53
CA SER A 77 -3.94 -18.36 4.79
C SER A 77 -5.01 -19.11 5.56
N GLU A 78 -5.09 -20.45 5.40
CA GLU A 78 -6.06 -21.28 6.13
C GLU A 78 -5.96 -21.09 7.67
N GLU A 79 -4.80 -20.63 8.15
CA GLU A 79 -4.50 -20.38 9.57
C GLU A 79 -4.82 -18.96 10.06
N ASP A 80 -4.94 -17.96 9.17
CA ASP A 80 -5.23 -16.57 9.55
C ASP A 80 -6.35 -16.00 8.65
N PRO A 81 -7.59 -15.90 9.17
CA PRO A 81 -8.73 -15.43 8.41
C PRO A 81 -8.72 -13.91 8.18
N LYS A 82 -7.67 -13.18 8.60
CA LYS A 82 -7.59 -11.74 8.41
C LYS A 82 -7.13 -11.45 6.99
N VAL A 83 -7.66 -10.38 6.42
CA VAL A 83 -7.19 -9.89 5.12
C VAL A 83 -5.94 -9.07 5.35
N HIS A 84 -4.81 -9.55 4.79
CA HIS A 84 -3.53 -8.85 4.82
C HIS A 84 -3.39 -7.94 3.60
N PHE A 85 -3.00 -6.70 3.84
CA PHE A 85 -2.63 -5.71 2.83
C PHE A 85 -1.14 -5.40 3.00
N SER A 86 -0.37 -5.53 1.93
CA SER A 86 1.04 -5.10 1.95
C SER A 86 1.19 -3.78 1.21
N ALA A 87 1.84 -2.82 1.85
CA ALA A 87 2.06 -1.51 1.28
C ALA A 87 3.51 -1.05 1.46
N ILE A 88 3.88 -0.02 0.69
CA ILE A 88 5.15 0.69 0.83
C ILE A 88 4.84 2.08 1.38
N LEU A 89 5.47 2.42 2.50
CA LEU A 89 5.42 3.74 3.12
C LEU A 89 6.59 4.57 2.60
N MET A 90 6.26 5.71 2.02
CA MET A 90 7.22 6.60 1.39
C MET A 90 7.34 7.88 2.22
N PRO A 91 8.56 8.39 2.45
CA PRO A 91 8.76 9.70 3.09
C PRO A 91 8.47 10.88 2.14
N GLN A 92 8.11 10.60 0.88
CA GLN A 92 7.67 11.56 -0.12
C GLN A 92 6.45 11.02 -0.89
N VAL A 93 5.68 11.91 -1.52
CA VAL A 93 4.72 11.49 -2.54
C VAL A 93 5.51 11.21 -3.81
N ALA A 94 5.58 9.94 -4.20
CA ALA A 94 6.29 9.52 -5.40
C ALA A 94 5.48 9.89 -6.66
N PRO A 95 6.14 10.13 -7.80
CA PRO A 95 5.44 10.25 -9.08
C PRO A 95 4.80 8.91 -9.48
N ASP A 96 3.74 8.97 -10.30
CA ASP A 96 2.93 7.79 -10.58
C ASP A 96 3.63 6.73 -11.43
N ASN A 97 4.68 7.10 -12.17
CA ASN A 97 5.42 6.22 -13.09
C ASN A 97 6.85 5.90 -12.66
N GLU A 98 7.29 6.40 -11.50
CA GLU A 98 8.65 6.18 -11.02
C GLU A 98 8.65 6.11 -9.48
N ILE A 99 8.52 4.91 -8.94
CA ILE A 99 8.49 4.71 -7.49
C ILE A 99 9.93 4.57 -6.99
N PRO A 100 10.41 5.49 -6.11
CA PRO A 100 11.75 5.38 -5.58
C PRO A 100 11.88 4.19 -4.62
N GLU A 101 13.09 3.63 -4.53
CA GLU A 101 13.37 2.41 -3.77
C GLU A 101 13.61 2.69 -2.27
N ASN A 102 13.42 3.93 -1.82
CA ASN A 102 13.60 4.38 -0.43
C ASN A 102 12.37 4.15 0.46
N GLY A 103 11.38 3.40 -0.02
CA GLY A 103 10.16 3.09 0.71
C GLY A 103 10.33 1.95 1.72
N GLN A 104 9.61 2.03 2.83
CA GLN A 104 9.58 0.98 3.85
C GLN A 104 8.35 0.09 3.66
N SER A 105 8.52 -1.23 3.66
CA SER A 105 7.37 -2.15 3.62
C SER A 105 6.60 -2.13 4.94
N ALA A 106 5.28 -2.06 4.85
CA ALA A 106 4.35 -2.16 5.98
C ALA A 106 3.21 -3.13 5.67
N TYR A 107 2.73 -3.80 6.70
CA TYR A 107 1.63 -4.76 6.62
C TYR A 107 0.45 -4.24 7.44
N PHE A 108 -0.72 -4.27 6.84
CA PHE A 108 -1.97 -3.87 7.45
C PHE A 108 -2.95 -5.03 7.42
N TYR A 109 -3.86 -5.07 8.38
CA TYR A 109 -4.85 -6.14 8.49
C TYR A 109 -6.24 -5.57 8.76
N THR A 110 -7.25 -6.27 8.28
CA THR A 110 -8.63 -6.07 8.75
C THR A 110 -8.87 -6.97 9.96
N GLU A 111 -9.31 -6.40 11.08
CA GLU A 111 -9.94 -7.19 12.13
C GLU A 111 -11.34 -7.61 11.67
N LYS A 112 -11.78 -8.79 12.14
CA LYS A 112 -13.10 -9.38 11.80
C LYS A 112 -14.25 -8.53 12.31
#